data_AF-A0A6J4PZ51-F1
#
_entry.id   AF-A0A6J4PZ51-F1
#
_cell.length_a   1.000
_cell.length_b   1.000
_cell.length_c   1.000
_cell.angle_alpha   90.00
_cell.angle_beta   90.00
_cell.angle_gamma   90.00
#
_symmetry.space_group_name_H-M   'P 1'
#
loop_
_entity.id
_entity.type
_entity.pdbx_description
1 polymer ?
#
loop_
_entity_poly.entity_id
_entity_poly.type
_entity_poly.pdbx_seq_one_letter_code
_entity_poly.pdbx_strand_id
1 'polypeptide(L)'
;TGIAVAQALTDFASEIATHEMTAELERSMDEISEGKVSKDSVVDRSRDVLRQVYGNLESSQEEFADIVRSGIREDSVLGPCKKCGKNLTVRRARKSGKRFAGCEGYPECDQTYSLPPRGEIIPLGTLCEACGSPEIKVVGGRRPWITCIDMQCPKQQERRKAAAEAKAAKAEAAAAAGESNGSAEGGERASKTTRKRATSKSSPKTRKKTAGAKASAKASAKAGAQELEKSTT
;
A
#
# COMPACT_ATOMS: atom_id res chain seq x y z
N THR A 1 7.54 9.14 4.88
CA THR A 1 6.72 8.25 5.74
C THR A 1 7.49 7.83 6.97
N GLY A 2 8.73 7.34 6.81
CA GLY A 2 9.55 6.86 7.94
C GLY A 2 9.80 7.91 9.03
N ILE A 3 10.00 9.17 8.66
CA ILE A 3 10.22 10.27 9.61
C ILE A 3 8.98 10.49 10.49
N ALA A 4 7.78 10.55 9.91
CA ALA A 4 6.55 10.74 10.66
C ALA A 4 6.27 9.57 11.63
N VAL A 5 6.59 8.33 11.23
CA VAL A 5 6.46 7.16 12.11
C VAL A 5 7.50 7.21 13.23
N ALA A 6 8.75 7.53 12.93
CA ALA A 6 9.81 7.66 13.93
C ALA A 6 9.49 8.75 14.96
N GLN A 7 8.97 9.89 14.50
CA GLN A 7 8.54 10.98 15.36
C GLN A 7 7.36 10.55 16.26
N ALA A 8 6.33 9.94 15.67
CA ALA A 8 5.20 9.43 16.45
C ALA A 8 5.63 8.39 17.51
N LEU A 9 6.58 7.50 17.18
CA LEU A 9 7.13 6.56 18.16
C LEU A 9 7.97 7.25 19.24
N THR A 10 8.69 8.31 18.91
CA THR A 10 9.46 9.09 19.90
C THR A 10 8.53 9.82 20.86
N ASP A 11 7.43 10.37 20.36
CA ASP A 11 6.49 11.16 21.17
C ASP A 11 5.64 10.29 22.11
N PHE A 12 5.15 9.13 21.64
CA PHE A 12 4.23 8.27 22.40
C PHE A 12 4.87 7.03 23.02
N ALA A 13 6.06 6.62 22.56
CA ALA A 13 6.78 5.43 23.02
C ALA A 13 8.27 5.72 23.24
N SER A 14 8.59 6.90 23.79
CA SER A 14 9.95 7.37 24.08
C SER A 14 10.81 6.34 24.82
N GLU A 15 10.23 5.62 25.77
CA GLU A 15 10.91 4.60 26.55
C GLU A 15 11.45 3.44 25.70
N ILE A 16 10.90 3.18 24.50
CA ILE A 16 11.39 2.14 23.57
C ILE A 16 12.07 2.73 22.33
N ALA A 17 11.67 3.92 21.91
CA ALA A 17 12.17 4.56 20.70
C ALA A 17 13.55 5.24 20.88
N THR A 18 14.06 5.30 22.10
CA THR A 18 15.32 5.98 22.43
C THR A 18 16.52 5.05 22.48
N HIS A 19 17.70 5.63 22.29
CA HIS A 19 18.96 4.88 22.34
C HIS A 19 19.30 4.38 23.75
N GLU A 20 18.80 5.04 24.79
CA GLU A 20 19.03 4.70 26.20
C GLU A 20 18.53 3.29 26.54
N MET A 21 17.31 2.91 26.10
CA MET A 21 16.77 1.58 26.35
C MET A 21 17.59 0.50 25.64
N THR A 22 18.06 0.78 24.42
CA THR A 22 18.91 -0.17 23.69
C THR A 22 20.21 -0.42 24.46
N ALA A 23 20.83 0.64 24.97
CA ALA A 23 22.04 0.52 25.79
C ALA A 23 21.79 -0.21 27.12
N GLU A 24 20.63 0.00 27.77
CA GLU A 24 20.27 -0.71 29.00
C GLU A 24 20.05 -2.22 28.75
N LEU A 25 19.39 -2.58 27.65
CA LEU A 25 19.16 -3.97 27.29
C LEU A 25 20.48 -4.69 26.98
N GLU A 26 21.38 -4.05 26.24
CA GLU A 26 22.72 -4.60 25.96
C GLU A 26 23.51 -4.85 27.24
N ARG A 27 23.54 -3.88 28.16
CA ARG A 27 24.18 -4.06 29.48
C ARG A 27 23.56 -5.21 30.26
N SER A 28 22.23 -5.32 30.23
CA SER A 28 21.52 -6.41 30.91
C SER A 28 21.88 -7.78 30.31
N MET A 29 22.14 -7.86 29.00
CA MET A 29 22.61 -9.09 28.36
C MET A 29 24.06 -9.44 28.73
N ASP A 30 24.93 -8.43 28.86
CA ASP A 30 26.30 -8.62 29.33
C ASP A 30 26.33 -9.10 30.78
N GLU A 31 25.48 -8.54 31.65
CA GLU A 31 25.37 -8.94 33.05
C GLU A 31 24.88 -10.39 33.23
N ILE A 32 24.02 -10.88 32.33
CA ILE A 32 23.63 -12.30 32.28
C ILE A 32 24.83 -13.15 31.87
N SER A 33 25.58 -12.72 30.86
CA SER A 33 26.78 -13.43 30.36
C SER A 33 27.85 -13.56 31.44
N GLU A 34 28.00 -12.54 32.27
CA GLU A 34 28.94 -12.51 33.41
C GLU A 34 28.41 -13.21 34.67
N GLY A 35 27.14 -13.67 34.66
CA GLY A 35 26.50 -14.33 35.80
C GLY A 35 26.10 -13.40 36.95
N LYS A 36 26.08 -12.08 36.72
CA LYS A 36 25.71 -11.06 37.71
C LYS A 36 24.20 -11.00 37.95
N VAL A 37 23.41 -11.26 36.91
CA VAL A 37 21.94 -11.15 36.94
C VAL A 37 21.30 -12.39 36.31
N SER A 38 20.15 -12.83 36.84
CA SER A 38 19.42 -13.96 36.29
C SER A 38 18.61 -13.56 35.06
N LYS A 39 18.56 -14.44 34.06
CA LYS A 39 17.76 -14.24 32.84
C LYS A 39 16.31 -13.89 33.13
N ASP A 40 15.68 -14.60 34.07
CA ASP A 40 14.26 -14.42 34.38
C ASP A 40 13.98 -13.01 34.91
N SER A 41 14.87 -12.47 35.75
CA SER A 41 14.71 -11.11 36.28
C SER A 41 14.79 -10.02 35.19
N VAL A 42 15.65 -10.20 34.19
CA VAL A 42 15.77 -9.26 33.05
C VAL A 42 14.55 -9.37 32.13
N VAL A 43 14.06 -10.57 31.89
CA VAL A 43 12.85 -10.80 31.06
C VAL A 43 11.62 -10.19 31.73
N ASP A 44 11.46 -10.35 33.04
CA ASP A 44 10.32 -9.78 33.76
C ASP A 44 10.38 -8.25 33.79
N ARG A 45 11.54 -7.66 34.05
CA ARG A 45 11.74 -6.20 33.94
C ARG A 45 11.38 -5.68 32.54
N SER A 46 11.85 -6.36 31.49
CA SER A 46 11.57 -5.97 30.11
C SER A 46 10.06 -6.03 29.80
N ARG A 47 9.35 -7.02 30.34
CA ARG A 47 7.89 -7.14 30.17
C ARG A 47 7.14 -6.02 30.88
N ASP A 48 7.60 -5.61 32.06
CA ASP A 48 6.97 -4.52 32.81
C ASP A 48 7.09 -3.18 32.07
N VAL A 49 8.28 -2.88 31.53
CA VAL A 49 8.51 -1.72 30.66
C VAL A 49 7.58 -1.76 29.44
N LEU A 50 7.51 -2.91 28.76
CA LEU A 50 6.64 -3.07 27.59
C LEU A 50 5.15 -2.86 27.92
N ARG A 51 4.68 -3.32 29.09
CA ARG A 51 3.28 -3.12 29.53
C ARG A 51 2.98 -1.64 29.76
N GLN A 52 3.89 -0.92 30.40
CA GLN A 52 3.75 0.51 30.65
C GLN A 52 3.63 1.29 29.32
N VAL A 53 4.52 0.98 28.37
CA VAL A 53 4.52 1.65 27.07
C VAL A 53 3.30 1.30 26.23
N TYR A 54 2.86 0.04 26.26
CA TYR A 54 1.61 -0.35 25.61
C TYR A 54 0.40 0.40 26.19
N GLY A 55 0.34 0.58 27.51
CA GLY A 55 -0.72 1.36 28.16
C GLY A 55 -0.74 2.81 27.69
N ASN A 56 0.44 3.44 27.60
CA ASN A 56 0.56 4.81 27.07
C ASN A 56 0.14 4.91 25.60
N LEU A 57 0.57 3.96 24.77
CA LEU A 57 0.23 3.95 23.35
C LEU A 57 -1.25 3.67 23.09
N GLU A 58 -1.87 2.79 23.88
CA GLU A 58 -3.31 2.51 23.79
C GLU A 58 -4.13 3.76 24.13
N SER A 59 -3.72 4.52 25.14
CA SER A 59 -4.40 5.77 25.52
C SER A 59 -4.33 6.86 24.44
N SER A 60 -3.27 6.86 23.62
CA SER A 60 -2.98 7.91 22.63
C SER A 60 -3.09 7.42 21.18
N GLN A 61 -3.82 6.31 20.95
CA GLN A 61 -3.89 5.66 19.65
C GLN A 61 -4.41 6.57 18.53
N GLU A 62 -5.40 7.42 18.83
CA GLU A 62 -5.98 8.33 17.84
C GLU A 62 -4.98 9.39 17.38
N GLU A 63 -4.27 10.02 18.32
CA GLU A 63 -3.25 11.03 18.04
C GLU A 63 -2.09 10.43 17.25
N PHE A 64 -1.61 9.25 17.64
CA PHE A 64 -0.59 8.50 16.91
C PHE A 64 -1.02 8.24 15.47
N ALA A 65 -2.27 7.78 15.28
CA ALA A 65 -2.79 7.49 13.95
C ALA A 65 -2.91 8.74 13.09
N ASP A 66 -3.22 9.90 13.67
CA ASP A 66 -3.32 11.16 12.93
C ASP A 66 -1.96 11.68 12.46
N ILE A 67 -0.91 11.56 13.27
CA ILE A 67 0.47 11.87 12.84
C ILE A 67 0.86 10.98 11.68
N VAL A 68 0.69 9.66 11.79
CA VAL A 68 1.06 8.73 10.73
C VAL A 68 0.26 8.98 9.44
N ARG A 69 -1.06 9.22 9.55
CA ARG A 69 -1.89 9.58 8.39
C ARG A 69 -1.44 10.88 7.75
N SER A 70 -1.07 11.89 8.53
CA SER A 70 -0.59 13.18 8.00
C SER A 70 0.69 12.99 7.20
N GLY A 71 1.67 12.27 7.72
CA GLY A 71 2.92 11.96 7.01
C GLY A 71 2.67 11.20 5.70
N ILE A 72 1.81 10.18 5.71
CA ILE A 72 1.45 9.44 4.49
C ILE A 72 0.82 10.37 3.42
N ARG A 73 0.00 11.34 3.84
CA ARG A 73 -0.59 12.31 2.89
C ARG A 73 0.49 13.19 2.28
N GLU A 74 1.42 13.70 3.08
CA GLU A 74 2.53 14.54 2.61
C GLU A 74 3.41 13.81 1.59
N ASP A 75 3.76 12.55 1.84
CA ASP A 75 4.54 11.75 0.88
C ASP A 75 3.77 11.45 -0.42
N SER A 76 2.44 11.50 -0.36
CA SER A 76 1.55 11.27 -1.50
C SER A 76 1.35 12.53 -2.36
N VAL A 77 1.92 13.67 -1.97
CA VAL A 77 1.86 14.92 -2.72
C VAL A 77 2.82 14.87 -3.90
N LEU A 78 2.26 15.05 -5.10
CA LEU A 78 3.02 15.05 -6.35
C LEU A 78 3.67 16.40 -6.67
N GLY A 79 3.16 17.49 -6.08
CA GLY A 79 3.63 18.86 -6.29
C GLY A 79 2.49 19.87 -6.48
N PRO A 80 2.81 21.14 -6.74
CA PRO A 80 1.82 22.20 -6.87
C PRO A 80 1.04 22.10 -8.18
N CYS A 81 -0.24 22.43 -8.12
CA CYS A 81 -1.09 22.55 -9.30
C CYS A 81 -0.90 23.93 -9.96
N LYS A 82 -0.81 23.95 -11.28
CA LYS A 82 -0.67 25.20 -12.06
C LYS A 82 -1.87 26.16 -11.96
N LYS A 83 -3.08 25.62 -11.78
CA LYS A 83 -4.31 26.42 -11.73
C LYS A 83 -4.52 27.05 -10.35
N CYS A 84 -4.40 26.24 -9.30
CA CYS A 84 -4.78 26.59 -7.93
C CYS A 84 -3.57 26.88 -7.02
N GLY A 85 -2.35 26.51 -7.39
CA GLY A 85 -1.17 26.53 -6.52
C GLY A 85 -1.18 25.47 -5.41
N LYS A 86 -2.35 24.92 -5.06
CA LYS A 86 -2.54 23.87 -4.05
C LYS A 86 -1.92 22.54 -4.51
N ASN A 87 -1.70 21.64 -3.55
CA ASN A 87 -1.07 20.34 -3.77
C ASN A 87 -1.90 19.40 -4.65
N LEU A 88 -1.21 18.58 -5.45
CA LEU A 88 -1.78 17.48 -6.23
C LEU A 88 -1.57 16.16 -5.49
N THR A 89 -2.64 15.40 -5.24
CA THR A 89 -2.56 14.06 -4.62
C THR A 89 -2.99 12.97 -5.59
N VAL A 90 -2.42 11.77 -5.46
CA VAL A 90 -2.88 10.59 -6.21
C VAL A 90 -4.22 10.10 -5.65
N ARG A 91 -5.26 10.08 -6.50
CA ARG A 91 -6.58 9.53 -6.21
C ARG A 91 -6.93 8.40 -7.18
N ARG A 92 -7.92 7.58 -6.82
CA ARG A 92 -8.46 6.53 -7.69
C ARG A 92 -9.89 6.87 -8.10
N ALA A 93 -10.17 6.73 -9.38
CA ALA A 93 -11.52 6.97 -9.90
C ALA A 93 -12.44 5.82 -9.52
N ARG A 94 -13.56 6.11 -8.86
CA ARG A 94 -14.54 5.11 -8.39
C ARG A 94 -15.12 4.26 -9.52
N LYS A 95 -15.37 4.86 -10.70
CA LYS A 95 -15.99 4.18 -11.84
C LYS A 95 -15.02 3.33 -12.65
N SER A 96 -13.83 3.86 -12.96
CA SER A 96 -12.88 3.22 -13.88
C SER A 96 -11.73 2.51 -13.17
N GLY A 97 -11.59 2.68 -11.85
CA GLY A 97 -10.47 2.16 -11.07
C GLY A 97 -9.10 2.78 -11.42
N LYS A 98 -9.05 3.70 -12.39
CA LYS A 98 -7.80 4.31 -12.86
C LYS A 98 -7.28 5.31 -11.83
N ARG A 99 -5.95 5.37 -11.70
CA ARG A 99 -5.24 6.35 -10.86
C ARG A 99 -5.15 7.68 -11.61
N PHE A 100 -5.33 8.78 -10.90
CA PHE A 100 -5.19 10.14 -11.42
C PHE A 100 -4.66 11.07 -10.33
N ALA A 101 -3.99 12.15 -10.71
CA ALA A 101 -3.64 13.24 -9.80
C ALA A 101 -4.78 14.26 -9.77
N GLY A 102 -5.25 14.67 -8.60
CA GLY A 102 -6.26 15.73 -8.46
C GLY A 102 -5.80 16.85 -7.52
N CYS A 103 -6.17 18.11 -7.80
CA CYS A 103 -5.94 19.24 -6.88
C CYS A 103 -6.70 18.97 -5.57
N GLU A 104 -6.03 19.20 -4.44
CA GLU A 104 -6.65 19.12 -3.10
C GLU A 104 -7.77 20.16 -2.93
N GLY A 105 -7.70 21.27 -3.69
CA GLY A 105 -8.70 22.33 -3.69
C GLY A 105 -10.02 22.01 -4.39
N TYR A 106 -10.37 20.76 -4.64
CA TYR A 106 -11.70 20.40 -5.14
C TYR A 106 -12.77 20.72 -4.07
N PRO A 107 -13.90 21.39 -4.39
CA PRO A 107 -14.48 21.65 -5.71
C PRO A 107 -14.05 22.94 -6.42
N GLU A 108 -13.28 23.82 -5.79
CA GLU A 108 -12.85 25.11 -6.37
C GLU A 108 -11.88 24.95 -7.54
N CYS A 109 -11.11 23.86 -7.57
CA CYS A 109 -10.24 23.50 -8.69
C CYS A 109 -10.55 22.09 -9.20
N ASP A 110 -10.91 22.01 -10.47
CA ASP A 110 -11.28 20.78 -11.19
C ASP A 110 -10.08 20.10 -11.89
N GLN A 111 -8.86 20.62 -11.67
CA GLN A 111 -7.70 20.14 -12.39
C GLN A 111 -7.36 18.71 -12.01
N THR A 112 -7.34 17.85 -13.02
CA THR A 112 -6.96 16.45 -12.90
C THR A 112 -5.99 16.04 -14.00
N TYR A 113 -5.08 15.14 -13.66
CA TYR A 113 -4.12 14.58 -14.60
C TYR A 113 -4.17 13.06 -14.56
N SER A 114 -4.22 12.44 -15.73
CA SER A 114 -4.26 10.99 -15.86
C SER A 114 -2.88 10.40 -15.59
N LEU A 115 -2.81 9.44 -14.66
CA LEU A 115 -1.56 8.75 -14.31
C LEU A 115 -1.50 7.38 -14.98
N PRO A 116 -0.29 6.86 -15.26
CA PRO A 116 -0.12 5.49 -15.74
C PRO A 116 -0.82 4.47 -14.82
N PRO A 117 -1.49 3.45 -15.39
CA PRO A 117 -2.29 2.50 -14.60
C PRO A 117 -1.43 1.51 -13.81
N ARG A 118 -0.16 1.34 -14.18
CA ARG A 118 0.79 0.41 -13.55
C ARG A 118 2.03 1.16 -13.10
N GLY A 119 2.60 0.68 -12.00
CA GLY A 119 3.76 1.25 -11.36
C GLY A 119 3.42 2.06 -10.12
N GLU A 120 4.43 2.17 -9.27
CA GLU A 120 4.52 3.10 -8.15
C GLU A 120 5.01 4.45 -8.66
N ILE A 121 4.44 5.51 -8.10
CA ILE A 121 4.65 6.88 -8.54
C ILE A 121 5.38 7.59 -7.42
N ILE A 122 6.60 8.02 -7.71
CA ILE A 122 7.46 8.71 -6.76
C ILE A 122 7.53 10.18 -7.21
N PRO A 123 7.16 11.15 -6.36
CA PRO A 123 7.32 12.56 -6.66
C PRO A 123 8.81 12.93 -6.70
N LEU A 124 9.24 13.71 -7.68
CA LEU A 124 10.63 14.17 -7.78
C LEU A 124 10.87 15.54 -7.13
N GLY A 125 9.80 16.30 -6.86
CA GLY A 125 9.90 17.68 -6.40
C GLY A 125 10.39 18.68 -7.47
N THR A 126 10.72 18.20 -8.68
CA THR A 126 11.14 19.04 -9.80
C THR A 126 9.94 19.46 -10.66
N LEU A 127 10.04 20.66 -11.24
CA LEU A 127 9.07 21.17 -12.20
C LEU A 127 9.60 20.98 -13.62
N CYS A 128 8.71 20.61 -14.54
CA CYS A 128 9.03 20.44 -15.95
C CYS A 128 9.27 21.79 -16.63
N GLU A 129 10.43 22.00 -17.24
CA GLU A 129 10.80 23.27 -17.91
C GLU A 129 9.83 23.69 -19.04
N ALA A 130 9.24 22.71 -19.75
CA ALA A 130 8.40 22.99 -20.92
C ALA A 130 6.97 23.42 -20.56
N CYS A 131 6.52 23.16 -19.33
CA CYS A 131 5.13 23.44 -18.98
C CYS A 131 4.92 23.94 -17.54
N GLY A 132 5.87 23.70 -16.62
CA GLY A 132 5.77 24.03 -15.20
C GLY A 132 5.00 23.01 -14.36
N SER A 133 4.70 21.82 -14.88
CA SER A 133 4.01 20.76 -14.10
C SER A 133 5.02 19.95 -13.30
N PRO A 134 4.63 19.34 -12.18
CA PRO A 134 5.53 18.46 -11.45
C PRO A 134 5.91 17.22 -12.29
N GLU A 135 7.14 16.77 -12.11
CA GLU A 135 7.63 15.52 -12.68
C GLU A 135 7.52 14.37 -11.69
N ILE A 136 7.22 13.19 -12.22
CA ILE A 136 7.07 11.96 -11.45
C ILE A 136 7.95 10.86 -12.03
N LYS A 137 8.48 10.01 -11.15
CA LYS A 137 9.18 8.79 -11.53
C LYS A 137 8.26 7.61 -11.33
N VAL A 138 8.08 6.85 -12.40
CA VAL A 138 7.26 5.65 -12.40
C VAL A 138 8.17 4.43 -12.30
N VAL A 139 7.99 3.66 -11.23
CA VAL A 139 8.72 2.41 -10.96
C VAL A 139 7.73 1.26 -11.12
N GLY A 140 8.03 0.24 -11.94
CA GLY A 140 7.09 -0.88 -12.14
C GLY A 140 7.17 -1.59 -13.48
N GLY A 141 8.11 -1.21 -14.34
CA GLY A 141 8.49 -1.96 -15.54
C GLY A 141 9.94 -2.42 -15.46
N ARG A 142 10.53 -2.80 -16.61
CA ARG A 142 11.94 -3.21 -16.67
C ARG A 142 12.91 -2.13 -16.20
N ARG A 143 12.58 -0.85 -16.40
CA ARG A 143 13.42 0.31 -16.05
C ARG A 143 12.53 1.45 -15.55
N PRO A 144 12.86 2.08 -14.42
CA PRO A 144 12.20 3.31 -13.99
C PRO A 144 12.35 4.42 -15.03
N TRP A 145 11.32 5.21 -15.24
CA TRP A 145 11.37 6.39 -16.12
C TRP A 145 10.74 7.61 -15.44
N ILE A 146 11.24 8.79 -15.80
CA ILE A 146 10.71 10.08 -15.36
C ILE A 146 9.76 10.59 -16.43
N THR A 147 8.60 11.10 -16.02
CA THR A 147 7.61 11.69 -16.92
C THR A 147 6.95 12.89 -16.26
N CYS A 148 6.60 13.89 -17.07
CA CYS A 148 5.71 14.96 -16.66
C CYS A 148 4.31 14.39 -16.37
N ILE A 149 3.64 14.90 -15.34
CA ILE A 149 2.26 14.56 -14.98
C ILE A 149 1.27 14.99 -16.09
N ASP A 150 1.57 16.11 -16.74
CA ASP A 150 0.73 16.65 -17.80
C ASP A 150 0.97 15.94 -19.15
N MET A 151 -0.03 15.16 -19.56
CA MET A 151 -0.04 14.46 -20.85
C MET A 151 -0.19 15.41 -22.05
N GLN A 152 -0.61 16.66 -21.82
CA GLN A 152 -0.73 17.70 -22.83
C GLN A 152 0.52 18.59 -22.89
N CYS A 153 1.62 18.26 -22.19
CA CYS A 153 2.88 18.98 -22.33
C CYS A 153 3.38 18.97 -23.80
N PRO A 154 3.78 20.11 -24.39
CA PRO A 154 4.19 20.19 -25.80
C PRO A 154 5.30 19.19 -26.16
N LYS A 155 6.33 19.08 -25.30
CA LYS A 155 7.42 18.09 -25.43
C LYS A 155 6.93 16.63 -25.43
N GLN A 156 5.86 16.35 -24.68
CA GLN A 156 5.24 15.03 -24.64
C GLN A 156 4.35 14.79 -25.88
N GLN A 157 3.65 15.82 -26.35
CA GLN A 157 2.79 15.74 -27.54
C GLN A 157 3.61 15.47 -28.80
N GLU A 158 4.73 16.18 -29.00
CA GLU A 158 5.64 15.95 -30.13
C GLU A 158 6.18 14.52 -30.13
N ARG A 159 6.65 14.03 -28.98
CA ARG A 159 7.07 12.62 -28.82
C ARG A 159 5.98 11.61 -29.19
N ARG A 160 4.72 11.90 -28.84
CA ARG A 160 3.59 11.01 -29.17
C ARG A 160 3.24 11.05 -30.65
N LYS A 161 3.30 12.22 -31.29
CA LYS A 161 3.09 12.39 -32.74
C LYS A 161 4.17 11.65 -33.54
N ALA A 162 5.45 11.90 -33.23
CA ALA A 162 6.57 11.20 -33.87
C ALA A 162 6.48 9.67 -33.68
N ALA A 163 6.07 9.20 -32.50
CA ALA A 163 5.86 7.77 -32.26
C ALA A 163 4.66 7.19 -33.02
N ALA A 164 3.60 7.98 -33.28
CA ALA A 164 2.45 7.57 -34.08
C ALA A 164 2.82 7.50 -35.57
N GLU A 165 3.53 8.51 -36.08
CA GLU A 165 4.04 8.55 -37.45
C GLU A 165 5.01 7.39 -37.73
N ALA A 166 5.95 7.12 -36.82
CA ALA A 166 6.86 5.98 -36.95
C ALA A 166 6.14 4.62 -36.90
N LYS A 167 5.01 4.54 -36.16
CA LYS A 167 4.16 3.33 -36.15
C LYS A 167 3.36 3.19 -37.43
N ALA A 168 2.82 4.30 -37.96
CA ALA A 168 2.11 4.32 -39.24
C ALA A 168 3.05 3.89 -40.38
N ALA A 169 4.24 4.50 -40.48
CA ALA A 169 5.25 4.13 -41.46
C ALA A 169 5.68 2.66 -41.35
N LYS A 170 5.82 2.12 -40.13
CA LYS A 170 6.09 0.68 -39.92
C LYS A 170 4.92 -0.22 -40.32
N ALA A 171 3.68 0.21 -40.10
CA ALA A 171 2.50 -0.55 -40.51
C ALA A 171 2.35 -0.55 -42.05
N GLU A 172 2.61 0.59 -42.71
CA GLU A 172 2.63 0.71 -44.16
C GLU A 172 3.76 -0.12 -44.79
N ALA A 173 4.98 -0.09 -44.23
CA ALA A 173 6.08 -0.94 -44.69
C ALA A 173 5.83 -2.44 -44.47
N ALA A 174 5.14 -2.83 -43.38
CA ALA A 174 4.74 -4.21 -43.13
C ALA A 174 3.63 -4.67 -44.08
N ALA A 175 2.74 -3.76 -44.52
CA ALA A 175 1.73 -4.05 -45.54
C ALA A 175 2.36 -4.23 -46.93
N ALA A 176 3.33 -3.40 -47.30
CA ALA A 176 4.04 -3.49 -48.58
C ALA A 176 4.92 -4.75 -48.73
N ALA A 177 5.36 -5.35 -47.62
CA ALA A 177 6.13 -6.60 -47.62
C ALA A 177 5.25 -7.88 -47.71
N GLY A 178 3.92 -7.75 -47.72
CA GLY A 178 2.96 -8.86 -47.79
C GLY A 178 2.62 -9.36 -49.19
N GLU A 179 3.07 -8.67 -50.25
CA GLU A 179 2.76 -9.00 -51.65
C GLU A 179 3.98 -9.56 -52.41
N SER A 180 4.58 -10.64 -51.89
CA SER A 180 5.33 -11.57 -52.75
C SER A 180 5.43 -12.95 -52.10
N ASN A 181 4.41 -13.77 -52.29
CA ASN A 181 4.62 -15.20 -52.48
C ASN A 181 3.52 -15.77 -53.36
N GLY A 182 3.85 -15.86 -54.66
CA GLY A 182 3.11 -16.61 -55.66
C GLY A 182 3.24 -18.11 -55.44
N SER A 183 2.21 -18.80 -55.90
CA SER A 183 1.90 -20.23 -55.81
C SER A 183 3.02 -21.20 -56.19
N ALA A 184 3.06 -22.34 -55.50
CA ALA A 184 3.42 -23.63 -56.07
C ALA A 184 2.59 -24.75 -55.40
N GLU A 185 1.89 -25.52 -56.23
CA GLU A 185 0.99 -26.64 -55.89
C GLU A 185 1.70 -27.89 -55.37
N GLY A 186 0.94 -28.71 -54.62
CA GLY A 186 0.97 -30.17 -54.76
C GLY A 186 1.22 -30.98 -53.47
N GLY A 187 0.21 -31.74 -53.00
CA GLY A 187 0.45 -32.97 -52.20
C GLY A 187 -0.43 -33.24 -50.97
N GLU A 188 -1.67 -33.67 -51.22
CA GLU A 188 -2.47 -34.70 -50.49
C GLU A 188 -2.01 -35.26 -49.11
N ARG A 189 -2.84 -35.18 -48.05
CA ARG A 189 -3.70 -36.30 -47.54
C ARG A 189 -4.37 -36.03 -46.18
N ALA A 190 -5.61 -36.54 -46.10
CA ALA A 190 -6.27 -37.20 -44.96
C ALA A 190 -6.74 -36.40 -43.73
N SER A 191 -8.05 -36.13 -43.76
CA SER A 191 -8.95 -36.03 -42.62
C SER A 191 -8.92 -37.29 -41.73
N LYS A 192 -8.76 -37.13 -40.40
CA LYS A 192 -9.41 -38.03 -39.43
C LYS A 192 -9.49 -37.48 -37.99
N THR A 193 -10.74 -37.41 -37.52
CA THR A 193 -11.22 -37.69 -36.15
C THR A 193 -10.84 -36.78 -34.99
N THR A 194 -11.83 -35.95 -34.64
CA THR A 194 -12.28 -35.67 -33.28
C THR A 194 -12.27 -36.91 -32.36
N ARG A 195 -11.64 -36.79 -31.18
CA ARG A 195 -12.02 -37.55 -29.98
C ARG A 195 -12.27 -36.62 -28.81
N LYS A 196 -13.52 -36.64 -28.35
CA LYS A 196 -14.00 -36.16 -27.05
C LYS A 196 -13.10 -36.68 -25.93
N ARG A 197 -12.74 -35.83 -24.98
CA ARG A 197 -12.34 -36.27 -23.63
C ARG A 197 -13.40 -35.82 -22.64
N ALA A 198 -14.11 -36.82 -22.12
CA ALA A 198 -15.11 -36.68 -21.09
C ALA A 198 -14.49 -36.41 -19.72
N THR A 199 -15.26 -35.68 -18.93
CA THR A 199 -15.19 -35.45 -17.50
C THR A 199 -15.21 -36.75 -16.68
N SER A 200 -14.36 -36.83 -15.66
CA SER A 200 -14.57 -37.47 -14.33
C SER A 200 -13.25 -37.31 -13.55
N LYS A 201 -13.14 -37.24 -12.23
CA LYS A 201 -14.07 -37.58 -11.15
C LYS A 201 -13.56 -36.88 -9.87
N SER A 202 -14.51 -36.37 -9.09
CA SER A 202 -14.37 -36.00 -7.68
C SER A 202 -14.07 -37.22 -6.80
N SER A 203 -13.35 -37.02 -5.69
CA SER A 203 -13.37 -37.94 -4.53
C SER A 203 -13.84 -37.21 -3.26
N PRO A 204 -14.57 -37.89 -2.36
CA PRO A 204 -15.41 -37.25 -1.34
C PRO A 204 -14.71 -37.18 0.04
N LYS A 205 -15.05 -36.16 0.83
CA LYS A 205 -14.90 -36.19 2.30
C LYS A 205 -16.27 -36.25 2.95
N THR A 206 -16.48 -37.31 3.70
CA THR A 206 -17.68 -37.68 4.46
C THR A 206 -17.90 -36.75 5.65
N ARG A 207 -19.13 -36.28 5.82
CA ARG A 207 -19.64 -35.64 7.04
C ARG A 207 -20.28 -36.73 7.89
N LYS A 208 -19.94 -36.80 9.18
CA LYS A 208 -20.71 -37.54 10.18
C LYS A 208 -21.43 -36.53 11.07
N LYS A 209 -22.76 -36.54 11.01
CA LYS A 209 -23.67 -35.88 11.95
C LYS A 209 -23.92 -36.84 13.12
N THR A 210 -24.00 -36.30 14.32
CA THR A 210 -24.80 -36.84 15.43
C THR A 210 -25.65 -35.71 16.00
N ALA A 211 -26.86 -36.05 16.44
CA ALA A 211 -27.96 -35.14 16.74
C ALA A 211 -28.40 -35.28 18.22
N GLY A 212 -28.97 -34.18 18.76
CA GLY A 212 -29.90 -34.10 19.90
C GLY A 212 -29.29 -34.28 21.31
N ALA A 213 -29.73 -33.65 22.40
CA ALA A 213 -30.89 -32.79 22.65
C ALA A 213 -30.77 -32.02 23.99
N LYS A 214 -31.46 -30.86 24.08
CA LYS A 214 -32.11 -30.14 25.21
C LYS A 214 -31.65 -30.37 26.67
N ALA A 215 -31.44 -29.29 27.45
CA ALA A 215 -32.47 -28.53 28.24
C ALA A 215 -31.85 -27.67 29.38
N SER A 216 -32.33 -26.43 29.48
CA SER A 216 -32.67 -25.60 30.66
C SER A 216 -31.79 -25.53 31.92
N ALA A 217 -31.39 -24.31 32.31
CA ALA A 217 -31.78 -23.68 33.57
C ALA A 217 -31.45 -22.17 33.58
N LYS A 218 -32.35 -21.41 34.18
CA LYS A 218 -32.39 -19.94 34.31
C LYS A 218 -32.18 -19.60 35.79
N ALA A 219 -31.69 -18.39 36.05
CA ALA A 219 -32.00 -17.52 37.19
C ALA A 219 -30.88 -17.21 38.21
N SER A 220 -30.61 -15.89 38.28
CA SER A 220 -30.48 -15.06 39.48
C SER A 220 -29.18 -15.07 40.30
N ALA A 221 -28.51 -13.92 40.32
CA ALA A 221 -28.28 -13.14 41.55
C ALA A 221 -27.92 -11.69 41.24
N LYS A 222 -28.81 -10.76 41.62
CA LYS A 222 -28.57 -9.33 41.85
C LYS A 222 -29.08 -9.08 43.27
N ALA A 223 -28.18 -8.79 44.24
CA ALA A 223 -28.46 -8.03 45.47
C ALA A 223 -27.22 -7.98 46.41
N GLY A 224 -26.94 -6.76 46.93
CA GLY A 224 -26.14 -6.46 48.14
C GLY A 224 -24.63 -6.30 47.90
N ALA A 225 -23.92 -5.27 48.37
CA ALA A 225 -24.17 -4.12 49.23
C ALA A 225 -22.99 -3.12 48.99
N GLN A 226 -23.18 -1.82 48.76
CA GLN A 226 -23.19 -0.78 49.80
C GLN A 226 -22.61 -1.21 51.16
N GLU A 227 -21.29 -1.12 51.33
CA GLU A 227 -20.65 -0.68 52.59
C GLU A 227 -19.14 -0.52 52.35
N LEU A 228 -18.65 0.73 52.23
CA LEU A 228 -17.27 1.16 52.53
C LEU A 228 -17.18 2.69 52.39
N GLU A 229 -18.11 3.38 53.07
CA GLU A 229 -17.91 4.75 53.54
C GLU A 229 -18.21 4.72 55.04
N LYS A 230 -17.16 4.50 55.85
CA LYS A 230 -16.98 4.88 57.27
C LYS A 230 -15.79 4.13 57.84
N SER A 231 -14.59 4.57 57.48
CA SER A 231 -13.36 4.28 58.24
C SER A 231 -12.31 5.38 58.04
N THR A 232 -12.74 6.65 58.09
CA THR A 232 -11.86 7.80 58.39
C THR A 232 -12.72 8.98 58.81
N THR A 233 -13.26 8.92 60.03
CA THR A 233 -13.39 10.06 60.95
C THR A 233 -13.32 9.49 62.36
#